data_AF-A0AAV4TFM8-F1
#
_entry.id   AF-A0AAV4TFM8-F1
#
_cell.length_a   1.000
_cell.length_b   1.000
_cell.length_c   1.000
_cell.angle_alpha   90.00
_cell.angle_beta   90.00
_cell.angle_gamma   90.00
#
_symmetry.space_group_name_H-M   'P 1'
#
loop_
_entity.id
_entity.type
_entity.pdbx_description
1 polymer ?
#
loop_
_entity_poly.entity_id
_entity_poly.type
_entity_poly.pdbx_seq_one_letter_code
_entity_poly.pdbx_strand_id
1 'polypeptide(L)'
;NNLIISEEVEVVVNSDPGSETGILPAEIRKLVWRVYDIRQRALKLTANKLVEKMGLDVIYGDTDSIMINTNQMELDEVMQLGNKVKAEINKLYRLLEIDIDGVYKPMLLLKKKKYAALSLTTLPNGQVVSKEEIKGLDIVRRDWSQLAKRCWTVNAYI
;
A
#
# COMPACT_ATOMS: atom_id res chain seq x y z
N ASN A 1 -0.69 -17.82 11.27
CA ASN A 1 -1.04 -17.20 12.56
C ASN A 1 -0.40 -15.83 12.73
N ASN A 2 -0.47 -14.92 11.75
CA ASN A 2 0.13 -13.60 11.93
C ASN A 2 -0.95 -12.56 11.64
N LEU A 3 -1.77 -12.30 12.66
CA LEU A 3 -2.37 -10.97 12.82
C LEU A 3 -1.21 -10.05 13.17
N ILE A 4 -0.85 -9.16 12.26
CA ILE A 4 0.12 -8.08 12.52
C ILE A 4 -0.75 -6.86 12.82
N ILE A 5 -0.75 -6.41 14.07
CA ILE A 5 -1.44 -5.19 14.51
C ILE A 5 -0.32 -4.16 14.69
N SER A 6 0.00 -3.43 13.62
CA SER A 6 1.00 -2.36 13.63
C SER A 6 0.49 -1.10 12.95
N GLU A 7 1.18 0.01 13.21
CA GLU A 7 1.06 1.24 12.45
C GLU A 7 1.95 1.16 11.21
N GLU A 8 1.35 1.39 10.06
CA GLU A 8 1.92 0.98 8.78
C GLU A 8 1.86 2.14 7.80
N VAL A 9 2.95 2.36 7.06
CA VAL A 9 2.98 3.33 5.97
C VAL A 9 2.87 2.57 4.67
N GLU A 10 1.85 2.89 3.87
CA GLU A 10 1.79 2.47 2.48
C GLU A 10 2.46 3.51 1.60
N VAL A 11 3.49 3.03 0.93
CA VAL A 11 4.31 3.79 0.03
C VAL A 11 4.00 3.27 -1.37
N VAL A 12 3.40 4.11 -2.22
CA VAL A 12 2.94 3.77 -3.56
C VAL A 12 3.87 4.39 -4.61
N VAL A 13 4.12 3.60 -5.64
CA VAL A 13 4.99 3.91 -6.76
C VAL A 13 4.10 4.38 -7.91
N ASN A 14 4.09 5.67 -8.17
CA ASN A 14 3.35 6.20 -9.30
C ASN A 14 4.17 6.02 -10.58
N SER A 15 3.83 5.01 -11.37
CA SER A 15 4.32 4.89 -12.74
C SER A 15 3.22 4.31 -13.60
N ASP A 16 2.35 5.16 -14.13
CA ASP A 16 1.40 4.68 -15.13
C ASP A 16 2.17 4.49 -16.44
N PRO A 17 2.17 3.30 -17.09
CA PRO A 17 2.79 3.12 -18.40
C PRO A 17 2.08 3.90 -19.51
N GLY A 18 1.08 4.73 -19.18
CA GLY A 18 0.25 5.43 -20.13
C GLY A 18 -0.77 4.47 -20.70
N SER A 19 -2.05 4.75 -20.44
CA SER A 19 -3.15 4.08 -21.14
C SER A 19 -3.24 4.59 -22.58
N GLU A 20 -2.26 4.27 -23.42
CA GLU A 20 -2.44 4.33 -24.87
C GLU A 20 -3.39 3.19 -25.27
N THR A 21 -4.68 3.45 -25.05
CA THR A 21 -5.81 2.63 -25.49
C THR A 21 -6.05 2.76 -26.99
N GLY A 22 -5.12 3.34 -27.75
CA GLY A 22 -5.17 3.46 -29.21
C GLY A 22 -3.90 2.96 -29.90
N ILE A 23 -4.08 2.03 -30.85
CA ILE A 23 -3.24 1.79 -32.06
C ILE A 23 -2.03 0.82 -31.92
N LEU A 24 -1.60 0.35 -30.75
CA LEU A 24 -0.44 -0.57 -30.69
C LEU A 24 -0.81 -2.06 -30.97
N PRO A 25 -0.08 -2.76 -31.87
CA PRO A 25 -0.21 -4.21 -32.08
C PRO A 25 -0.03 -5.02 -30.79
N ALA A 26 -0.70 -6.18 -30.71
CA ALA A 26 -0.73 -7.02 -29.50
C ALA A 26 0.66 -7.49 -29.04
N GLU A 27 1.60 -7.74 -29.97
CA GLU A 27 2.99 -8.09 -29.66
C GLU A 27 3.73 -6.94 -28.98
N ILE A 28 3.56 -5.71 -29.46
CA ILE A 28 4.21 -4.52 -28.88
C ILE A 28 3.66 -4.26 -27.49
N ARG A 29 2.33 -4.39 -27.32
CA ARG A 29 1.70 -4.28 -26.00
C ARG A 29 2.28 -5.29 -25.02
N LYS A 30 2.46 -6.56 -25.41
CA LYS A 30 3.09 -7.58 -24.55
C LYS A 30 4.52 -7.18 -24.13
N LEU A 31 5.29 -6.59 -25.03
CA LEU A 31 6.65 -6.12 -24.73
C LEU A 31 6.63 -4.97 -23.72
N VAL A 32 5.77 -3.97 -23.92
CA VAL A 32 5.61 -2.83 -23.01
C VAL A 32 5.25 -3.30 -21.61
N TRP A 33 4.26 -4.19 -21.48
CA TRP A 33 3.86 -4.77 -20.18
C TRP A 33 4.99 -5.56 -19.51
N ARG A 34 5.79 -6.31 -20.28
CA ARG A 34 6.96 -7.01 -19.72
C ARG A 34 8.01 -6.03 -19.18
N VAL A 35 8.33 -4.99 -19.94
CA VAL A 35 9.30 -3.97 -19.50
C VAL A 35 8.80 -3.28 -18.24
N TYR A 36 7.50 -2.97 -18.20
CA TYR A 36 6.86 -2.39 -17.03
C TYR A 36 6.95 -3.30 -15.80
N ASP A 37 6.54 -4.57 -15.91
CA ASP A 37 6.60 -5.54 -14.82
C ASP A 37 8.04 -5.79 -14.31
N ILE A 38 9.03 -5.84 -15.21
CA ILE A 38 10.44 -5.96 -14.82
C ILE A 38 10.89 -4.75 -14.01
N ARG A 39 10.53 -3.53 -14.44
CA ARG A 39 10.87 -2.30 -13.70
C ARG A 39 10.26 -2.30 -12.31
N GLN A 40 8.98 -2.66 -12.18
CA GLN A 40 8.31 -2.73 -10.89
C GLN A 40 8.96 -3.73 -9.93
N ARG A 41 9.30 -4.91 -10.43
CA ARG A 41 9.99 -5.93 -9.61
C ARG A 41 11.36 -5.45 -9.16
N ALA A 42 12.13 -4.82 -10.04
CA ALA A 42 13.47 -4.30 -9.71
C ALA A 42 13.40 -3.19 -8.64
N LEU A 43 12.44 -2.29 -8.77
CA LEU A 43 12.18 -1.25 -7.79
C LEU A 43 11.85 -1.86 -6.43
N LYS A 44 10.88 -2.77 -6.38
CA LYS A 44 10.44 -3.40 -5.14
C LYS A 44 11.58 -4.11 -4.42
N LEU A 45 12.39 -4.86 -5.16
CA LEU A 45 13.57 -5.53 -4.60
C LEU A 45 14.58 -4.54 -4.01
N THR A 46 14.77 -3.40 -4.67
CA THR A 46 15.70 -2.36 -4.21
C THR A 46 15.16 -1.63 -3.00
N ALA A 47 13.88 -1.26 -3.02
CA ALA A 47 13.19 -0.62 -1.91
C ALA A 47 13.19 -1.53 -0.68
N ASN A 48 12.84 -2.81 -0.81
CA ASN A 48 12.89 -3.76 0.30
C ASN A 48 14.29 -3.84 0.93
N LYS A 49 15.34 -3.97 0.11
CA LYS A 49 16.73 -3.99 0.60
C LYS A 49 17.14 -2.70 1.30
N LEU A 50 16.64 -1.55 0.83
CA LEU A 50 16.95 -0.26 1.42
C LEU A 50 16.23 -0.09 2.76
N VAL A 51 14.96 -0.48 2.83
CA VAL A 51 14.15 -0.45 4.05
C VAL A 51 14.74 -1.40 5.12
N GLU A 52 15.14 -2.61 4.74
CA GLU A 52 15.84 -3.55 5.62
C GLU A 52 17.17 -2.97 6.14
N LYS A 53 17.94 -2.28 5.29
CA LYS A 53 19.17 -1.57 5.70
C LYS A 53 18.92 -0.42 6.67
N MET A 54 17.72 0.18 6.63
CA MET A 54 17.30 1.22 7.57
C MET A 54 16.77 0.63 8.89
N GLY A 55 16.73 -0.70 9.04
CA GLY A 55 16.24 -1.38 10.24
C GLY A 55 14.71 -1.40 10.35
N LEU A 56 14.02 -1.30 9.22
CA LEU A 56 12.55 -1.31 9.13
C LEU A 56 12.06 -2.61 8.49
N ASP A 57 10.86 -3.03 8.88
CA ASP A 57 10.26 -4.29 8.42
C ASP A 57 9.25 -4.05 7.29
N VAL A 58 9.48 -4.69 6.15
CA VAL A 58 8.50 -4.73 5.05
C VAL A 58 7.52 -5.86 5.30
N ILE A 59 6.27 -5.51 5.56
CA ILE A 59 5.19 -6.46 5.91
C ILE A 59 4.37 -6.90 4.70
N TYR A 60 4.31 -6.06 3.67
CA TYR A 60 3.57 -6.34 2.46
C TYR A 60 4.13 -5.56 1.28
N GLY A 61 3.83 -6.04 0.07
CA GLY A 61 3.95 -5.23 -1.12
C GLY A 61 3.18 -5.85 -2.28
N ASP A 62 2.49 -5.02 -3.04
CA ASP A 62 1.85 -5.39 -4.31
C ASP A 62 2.76 -5.00 -5.49
N THR A 63 2.18 -4.80 -6.66
CA THR A 63 2.85 -4.53 -7.94
C THR A 63 3.50 -3.15 -7.96
N ASP A 64 2.88 -2.19 -7.30
CA ASP A 64 3.23 -0.78 -7.26
C ASP A 64 3.23 -0.21 -5.82
N SER A 65 2.99 -1.02 -4.79
CA SER A 65 3.01 -0.53 -3.40
C SER A 65 3.84 -1.41 -2.47
N ILE A 66 4.39 -0.78 -1.43
CA ILE A 66 5.13 -1.42 -0.34
C ILE A 66 4.55 -0.89 0.96
N MET A 67 4.30 -1.79 1.90
CA MET A 67 3.85 -1.45 3.25
C MET A 67 4.98 -1.75 4.23
N ILE A 68 5.28 -0.75 5.05
CA ILE A 68 6.39 -0.78 6.00
C ILE A 68 5.80 -0.64 7.40
N ASN A 69 6.18 -1.55 8.30
CA ASN A 69 5.93 -1.41 9.72
C ASN A 69 6.99 -0.49 10.32
N THR A 70 6.56 0.64 10.87
CA THR A 70 7.44 1.65 11.46
C THR A 70 7.64 1.46 12.97
N ASN A 71 6.81 0.62 13.61
CA ASN A 71 6.75 0.43 15.07
C ASN A 71 6.64 1.74 15.89
N GLN A 72 6.20 2.84 15.28
CA GLN A 72 5.94 4.10 15.96
C GLN A 72 4.44 4.24 16.25
N MET A 73 4.10 5.02 17.27
CA MET A 73 2.70 5.30 17.64
C MET A 73 2.21 6.68 17.23
N GLU A 74 3.14 7.59 16.96
CA GLU A 74 2.88 8.99 16.65
C GLU A 74 2.92 9.22 15.15
N LEU A 75 1.83 9.77 14.60
CA LEU A 75 1.68 10.00 13.16
C LEU A 75 2.80 10.87 12.60
N ASP A 76 3.25 11.87 13.34
CA ASP A 76 4.31 12.78 12.90
C ASP A 76 5.65 12.05 12.72
N GLU A 77 6.00 11.14 13.63
CA GLU A 77 7.21 10.34 13.54
C GLU A 77 7.14 9.36 12.37
N VAL A 78 5.99 8.72 12.20
CA VAL A 78 5.68 7.83 11.08
C VAL A 78 5.85 8.56 9.74
N MET A 79 5.30 9.78 9.63
CA MET A 79 5.39 10.61 8.43
C MET A 79 6.82 11.09 8.16
N GLN A 80 7.58 11.48 9.19
CA GLN A 80 8.99 11.84 9.04
C GLN A 80 9.83 10.66 8.52
N LEU A 81 9.60 9.46 9.07
CA LEU A 81 10.28 8.25 8.64
C LEU A 81 9.90 7.87 7.21
N GLY A 82 8.61 7.93 6.86
CA GLY A 82 8.12 7.70 5.50
C GLY A 82 8.77 8.65 4.50
N ASN A 83 8.87 9.94 4.82
CA ASN A 83 9.52 10.94 3.97
C ASN A 83 11.02 10.67 3.80
N LYS A 84 11.70 10.18 4.84
CA LYS A 84 13.10 9.77 4.77
C LYS A 84 13.28 8.58 3.81
N VAL A 85 12.44 7.55 3.93
CA VAL A 85 12.45 6.38 3.03
C VAL A 85 12.17 6.82 1.59
N LYS A 86 11.14 7.64 1.37
CA LYS A 86 10.81 8.22 0.07
C LYS A 86 12.01 8.93 -0.56
N ALA A 87 12.67 9.81 0.19
CA ALA A 87 13.83 10.55 -0.30
C ALA A 87 15.00 9.64 -0.69
N GLU A 88 15.30 8.61 0.11
CA GLU A 88 16.37 7.67 -0.21
C GLU A 88 16.07 6.81 -1.44
N ILE A 89 14.82 6.39 -1.64
CA ILE A 89 14.46 5.61 -2.84
C ILE A 89 14.44 6.51 -4.08
N ASN A 90 13.88 7.72 -3.99
CA ASN A 90 13.82 8.65 -5.13
C ASN A 90 15.21 9.12 -5.59
N LYS A 91 16.23 9.09 -4.72
CA LYS A 91 17.63 9.33 -5.13
C LYS A 91 18.19 8.27 -6.07
N LEU A 92 17.68 7.03 -5.99
CA LEU A 92 18.19 5.91 -6.79
C LEU A 92 17.62 5.88 -8.21
N TYR A 93 16.47 6.51 -8.43
CA TYR A 93 15.75 6.44 -9.70
C TYR A 93 15.44 7.83 -10.24
N ARG A 94 15.86 8.13 -11.48
CA ARG A 94 15.63 9.44 -12.11
C ARG A 94 14.24 9.62 -12.73
N LEU A 95 13.63 8.53 -13.18
CA LEU A 95 12.38 8.55 -13.97
C LEU A 95 11.19 7.96 -13.21
N LEU A 96 11.41 7.60 -11.95
CA LEU A 96 10.44 6.88 -11.15
C LEU A 96 10.41 7.54 -9.78
N GLU A 97 9.22 7.97 -9.39
CA GLU A 97 8.99 8.61 -8.11
C GLU A 97 8.06 7.74 -7.28
N ILE A 98 8.44 7.62 -6.02
CA ILE A 98 7.64 7.01 -4.98
C ILE A 98 7.01 8.11 -4.16
N ASP A 99 5.75 7.89 -3.77
CA ASP A 99 5.03 8.75 -2.84
C ASP A 99 4.43 7.96 -1.67
N ILE A 100 4.04 8.68 -0.62
CA ILE A 100 3.32 8.14 0.52
C ILE A 100 1.83 8.27 0.18
N ASP A 101 1.11 7.16 0.11
CA ASP A 101 -0.33 7.15 -0.19
C ASP A 101 -1.15 7.31 1.09
N GLY A 102 -0.73 6.63 2.16
CA GLY A 102 -1.43 6.73 3.44
C GLY A 102 -0.71 6.05 4.59
N VAL A 103 -1.20 6.35 5.79
CA VAL A 103 -0.79 5.70 7.04
C VAL A 103 -1.99 4.93 7.59
N TYR A 104 -1.77 3.69 8.03
CA TYR A 104 -2.79 2.82 8.58
C TYR A 104 -2.54 2.53 10.06
N LYS A 105 -3.62 2.47 10.86
CA LYS A 105 -3.57 2.21 12.30
C LYS A 105 -4.89 1.66 12.85
N PRO A 106 -4.92 0.40 13.36
CA PRO A 106 -4.15 -0.78 12.98
C PRO A 106 -4.64 -1.41 11.65
N MET A 107 -3.84 -2.33 11.10
CA MET A 107 -4.18 -3.15 9.94
C MET A 107 -4.31 -4.64 10.29
N LEU A 108 -5.07 -5.36 9.48
CA LEU A 108 -5.29 -6.81 9.51
C LEU A 108 -5.03 -7.36 8.12
N LEU A 109 -3.86 -7.97 7.93
CA LEU A 109 -3.47 -8.60 6.67
C LEU A 109 -3.75 -10.11 6.70
N LEU A 110 -4.69 -10.60 5.87
CA LEU A 110 -5.03 -12.03 5.82
C LEU A 110 -4.29 -12.77 4.71
N LYS A 111 -4.38 -12.25 3.48
CA LYS A 111 -3.77 -12.81 2.25
C LYS A 111 -3.43 -11.67 1.30
N LYS A 112 -2.70 -11.99 0.22
CA LYS A 112 -2.48 -11.04 -0.88
C LYS A 112 -3.81 -10.45 -1.35
N LYS A 113 -3.86 -9.12 -1.44
CA LYS A 113 -5.05 -8.32 -1.80
C LYS A 113 -6.26 -8.48 -0.86
N LYS A 114 -6.08 -9.08 0.33
CA LYS A 114 -7.13 -9.27 1.33
C LYS A 114 -6.71 -8.70 2.68
N TYR A 115 -7.15 -7.48 2.98
CA TYR A 115 -6.84 -6.80 4.23
C TYR A 115 -7.96 -5.87 4.68
N ALA A 116 -7.98 -5.56 5.98
CA ALA A 116 -8.78 -4.50 6.57
C ALA A 116 -7.85 -3.60 7.37
N ALA A 117 -7.98 -2.28 7.25
CA ALA A 117 -7.15 -1.33 7.94
C ALA A 117 -7.94 -0.07 8.28
N LEU A 118 -7.47 0.68 9.26
CA LEU A 118 -7.96 2.03 9.54
C LEU A 118 -6.99 3.04 8.93
N SER A 119 -7.38 3.64 7.80
CA SER A 119 -6.61 4.67 7.11
C SER A 119 -6.72 5.99 7.85
N LEU A 120 -5.59 6.62 8.13
CA LEU A 120 -5.51 7.93 8.75
C LEU A 120 -5.40 9.01 7.67
N THR A 121 -6.29 9.99 7.74
CA THR A 121 -6.28 11.15 6.84
C THR A 121 -6.29 12.42 7.67
N THR A 122 -5.35 13.32 7.40
CA THR A 122 -5.34 14.64 8.02
C THR A 122 -6.26 15.58 7.25
N LEU A 123 -7.29 16.08 7.92
CA LEU A 123 -8.18 17.09 7.37
C LEU A 123 -7.47 18.45 7.25
N PRO A 124 -7.96 19.37 6.40
CA PRO A 124 -7.36 20.70 6.22
C PRO A 124 -7.32 21.55 7.50
N ASN A 125 -8.13 21.20 8.51
CA ASN A 125 -8.16 21.84 9.83
C ASN A 125 -7.11 21.28 10.81
N GLY A 126 -6.25 20.36 10.37
CA GLY A 126 -5.23 19.69 11.20
C GLY A 126 -5.75 18.52 12.03
N GLN A 127 -7.04 18.18 11.93
CA GLN A 127 -7.60 17.04 12.64
C GLN A 127 -7.31 15.74 11.89
N VAL A 128 -6.79 14.74 12.61
CA VAL A 128 -6.61 13.39 12.08
C VAL A 128 -7.93 12.63 12.19
N VAL A 129 -8.43 12.12 11.07
CA VAL A 129 -9.63 11.28 11.01
C VAL A 129 -9.26 9.90 10.52
N SER A 130 -9.76 8.87 11.21
CA SER A 130 -9.60 7.48 10.82
C SER A 130 -10.80 7.02 9.96
N LYS A 131 -10.51 6.33 8.86
CA LYS A 131 -11.51 5.74 7.96
C LYS A 131 -11.24 4.25 7.78
N GLU A 132 -12.26 3.42 7.92
CA GLU A 132 -12.15 1.99 7.64
C GLU A 132 -11.95 1.72 6.15
N GLU A 133 -10.91 0.95 5.84
CA GLU A 133 -10.56 0.53 4.49
C GLU A 133 -10.49 -1.00 4.44
N ILE A 134 -11.35 -1.59 3.61
CA ILE A 134 -11.49 -3.03 3.48
C ILE A 134 -11.26 -3.41 2.01
N LYS A 135 -10.18 -4.16 1.74
CA LYS A 135 -9.87 -4.65 0.39
C LYS A 135 -9.94 -6.17 0.32
N GLY A 136 -10.64 -6.68 -0.71
CA GLY A 136 -10.68 -8.09 -1.10
C GLY A 136 -11.26 -9.10 -0.08
N LEU A 137 -11.71 -8.64 1.08
CA LEU A 137 -12.47 -9.45 2.03
C LEU A 137 -13.84 -9.82 1.46
N ASP A 138 -14.40 -10.94 1.91
CA ASP A 138 -15.66 -11.44 1.37
C ASP A 138 -16.85 -10.51 1.69
N ILE A 139 -16.71 -9.65 2.70
CA ILE A 139 -17.68 -8.61 3.06
C ILE A 139 -17.95 -7.60 1.93
N VAL A 140 -16.94 -7.25 1.12
CA VAL A 140 -17.08 -6.30 0.00
C VAL A 140 -17.58 -6.97 -1.29
N ARG A 141 -17.71 -8.30 -1.33
CA ARG A 141 -18.21 -9.01 -2.50
C ARG A 141 -19.73 -8.82 -2.65
N ARG A 142 -20.21 -8.66 -3.89
CA ARG A 142 -21.65 -8.49 -4.17
C ARG A 142 -22.46 -9.77 -3.98
N ASP A 143 -21.80 -10.92 -4.16
CA ASP A 143 -22.45 -12.25 -4.18
C ASP A 143 -22.94 -12.71 -2.80
N TRP A 144 -22.61 -11.98 -1.72
CA TRP A 144 -22.99 -12.33 -0.35
C TRP A 144 -24.28 -11.63 0.09
N SER A 145 -25.11 -12.36 0.85
CA SER A 145 -26.36 -11.84 1.39
C SER A 145 -26.14 -10.64 2.32
N GLN A 146 -27.13 -9.74 2.36
CA GLN A 146 -27.08 -8.56 3.25
C GLN A 146 -27.05 -8.94 4.74
N LEU A 147 -27.58 -10.12 5.10
CA LEU A 147 -27.52 -10.63 6.46
C LEU A 147 -26.08 -11.01 6.85
N ALA A 148 -25.38 -11.75 5.98
CA ALA A 148 -23.99 -12.15 6.22
C ALA A 148 -23.07 -10.93 6.36
N LYS A 149 -23.27 -9.89 5.54
CA LYS A 149 -22.54 -8.63 5.64
C LYS A 149 -22.79 -7.91 6.98
N ARG A 150 -24.06 -7.84 7.41
CA ARG A 150 -24.41 -7.21 8.70
C ARG A 150 -23.81 -7.94 9.90
N CYS A 151 -23.88 -9.27 9.94
CA CYS A 151 -23.28 -10.05 11.03
C CYS A 151 -21.78 -9.82 11.18
N TRP A 152 -21.08 -9.56 10.07
CA TRP A 152 -19.67 -9.21 10.10
C TRP A 152 -19.40 -7.83 10.72
N THR A 153 -20.25 -6.84 10.46
CA THR A 153 -20.07 -5.47 10.98
C THR A 153 -20.44 -5.34 12.45
N VAL A 154 -21.44 -6.10 12.93
CA VAL A 154 -21.99 -5.93 14.30
C VAL A 154 -21.01 -6.34 15.41
N ASN A 155 -19.97 -7.14 15.10
CA ASN A 155 -18.96 -7.57 16.09
C ASN A 155 -17.66 -6.74 16.11
N ALA A 156 -17.59 -5.62 15.39
CA ALA A 156 -16.40 -4.74 15.39
C ALA A 156 -16.35 -3.75 16.58
N TYR A 157 -17.31 -3.85 17.53
CA TYR A 157 -17.38 -3.06 18.77
C TYR A 157 -16.86 -3.81 20.02
N ILE A 158 -15.86 -4.69 19.85
CA ILE A 158 -15.20 -5.38 20.96
C ILE A 158 -13.74 -4.94 21.02
#